data_AF-A0A3P7JP76-F1
#
_entry.id   AF-A0A3P7JP76-F1
#
_cell.length_a   1.000
_cell.length_b   1.000
_cell.length_c   1.000
_cell.angle_alpha   90.00
_cell.angle_beta   90.00
_cell.angle_gamma   90.00
#
_symmetry.space_group_name_H-M   'P 1'
#
loop_
_entity.id
_entity.type
_entity.pdbx_description
1 polymer ?
#
loop_
_entity_poly.entity_id
_entity_poly.type
_entity_poly.pdbx_seq_one_letter_code
_entity_poly.pdbx_strand_id
1 'polypeptide(L)'
;MVIRFCFHRTEDVCTLKTTSAVSLDFCPPHPVFAKQPEEDCETASDPNNLKKSPIEKWFTREMFEDLFPKANLGLGSHKCLPYSYESFIIAARYFPDFGAETLNKVGLCEGS
;
A
#
# COMPACT_ATOMS: atom_id res chain seq x y z
N MET A 1 11.72 -16.88 -24.04
CA MET A 1 11.02 -16.80 -22.75
C MET A 1 10.50 -15.37 -22.60
N VAL A 2 9.21 -15.14 -22.79
CA VAL A 2 8.63 -13.80 -22.68
C VAL A 2 8.10 -13.66 -21.25
N ILE A 3 8.83 -12.93 -20.41
CA ILE A 3 8.36 -12.60 -19.06
C ILE A 3 7.35 -11.47 -19.22
N ARG A 4 6.06 -11.79 -19.09
CA ARG A 4 5.00 -10.78 -18.98
C ARG A 4 4.91 -10.35 -17.52
N PHE A 5 5.28 -9.11 -17.25
CA PHE A 5 5.02 -8.48 -15.96
C PHE A 5 3.54 -8.08 -15.90
N CYS A 6 2.77 -8.70 -15.02
CA CYS A 6 1.39 -8.28 -14.73
C CYS A 6 1.41 -7.29 -13.57
N PHE A 7 1.33 -5.99 -13.89
CA PHE A 7 1.00 -4.97 -12.90
C PHE A 7 -0.52 -4.96 -12.71
N HIS A 8 -0.97 -5.01 -11.46
CA HIS A 8 -2.37 -4.80 -11.10
C HIS A 8 -2.66 -3.30 -11.27
N ARG A 9 -3.11 -2.91 -12.47
CA ARG A 9 -3.49 -1.52 -12.76
C ARG A 9 -4.90 -1.31 -12.23
N THR A 10 -5.04 -0.51 -11.18
CA THR A 10 -6.32 0.04 -10.78
C THR A 10 -6.81 1.01 -11.85
N GLU A 11 -8.13 1.04 -12.01
CA GLU A 11 -8.87 1.42 -13.21
C GLU A 11 -8.41 2.75 -13.84
N ASP A 12 -7.79 2.67 -15.03
CA ASP A 12 -7.64 3.83 -15.91
C ASP A 12 -8.59 3.68 -17.09
N VAL A 13 -9.63 4.51 -17.09
CA VAL A 13 -10.48 4.77 -18.26
C VAL A 13 -9.59 5.26 -19.40
N CYS A 14 -9.37 4.41 -20.41
CA CYS A 14 -8.81 4.79 -21.70
C CYS A 14 -9.71 4.21 -22.80
N THR A 15 -10.62 5.05 -23.29
CA THR A 15 -11.37 4.81 -24.52
C THR A 15 -10.39 4.69 -25.68
N LEU A 16 -10.25 3.51 -26.31
CA LEU A 16 -9.81 3.38 -27.71
C LEU A 16 -10.03 1.95 -28.26
N LYS A 17 -10.97 1.88 -29.20
CA LYS A 17 -11.15 0.95 -30.34
C LYS A 17 -10.83 -0.54 -30.16
N THR A 18 -11.90 -1.33 -30.18
CA THR A 18 -11.99 -2.78 -30.41
C THR A 18 -11.07 -3.30 -31.50
N THR A 19 -10.20 -4.26 -31.18
CA THR A 19 -9.99 -5.50 -31.96
C THR A 19 -9.21 -6.54 -31.12
N SER A 20 -9.74 -7.77 -31.11
CA SER A 20 -9.27 -8.99 -30.41
C SER A 20 -9.50 -9.05 -28.89
N ALA A 21 -10.46 -9.89 -28.49
CA ALA A 21 -10.73 -10.26 -27.11
C ALA A 21 -9.58 -11.09 -26.54
N VAL A 22 -8.57 -10.43 -25.97
CA VAL A 22 -7.70 -11.06 -24.98
C VAL A 22 -8.51 -11.09 -23.69
N SER A 23 -8.92 -12.28 -23.23
CA SER A 23 -9.53 -12.44 -21.91
C SER A 23 -8.62 -11.76 -20.88
N LEU A 24 -9.13 -10.74 -20.20
CA LEU A 24 -8.45 -10.04 -19.11
C LEU A 24 -8.14 -10.98 -17.91
N ASP A 25 -8.64 -12.22 -17.97
CA ASP A 25 -8.71 -13.13 -16.83
C ASP A 25 -7.55 -14.13 -16.72
N PHE A 26 -6.54 -14.12 -17.60
CA PHE A 26 -5.40 -15.02 -17.45
C PHE A 26 -4.29 -14.42 -16.59
N CYS A 27 -4.64 -14.03 -15.36
CA CYS A 27 -3.66 -13.92 -14.29
C CYS A 27 -3.81 -15.14 -13.38
N PRO A 28 -2.78 -16.01 -13.25
CA PRO A 28 -2.86 -17.10 -12.29
C PRO A 28 -3.10 -16.53 -10.89
N PRO A 29 -3.93 -17.18 -10.06
CA PRO A 29 -4.18 -16.73 -8.71
C PRO A 29 -2.84 -16.62 -7.95
N HIS A 30 -2.70 -15.56 -7.14
CA HIS A 30 -1.50 -15.39 -6.34
C HIS A 30 -1.48 -16.43 -5.21
N PRO A 31 -0.33 -17.05 -4.92
CA PRO A 31 -0.22 -17.96 -3.79
C PRO A 31 -0.33 -17.18 -2.47
N VAL A 32 -1.02 -17.77 -1.50
CA VAL A 32 -1.14 -17.25 -0.13
C VAL A 32 -0.35 -18.16 0.79
N PHE A 33 0.64 -17.60 1.47
CA PHE A 33 1.53 -18.36 2.38
C PHE A 33 1.27 -18.05 3.87
N ALA A 34 0.53 -16.98 4.17
CA ALA A 34 0.15 -16.65 5.53
C ALA A 34 -1.08 -17.42 6.00
N LYS A 35 -1.19 -17.59 7.33
CA LYS A 35 -2.39 -18.08 8.00
C LYS A 35 -3.36 -16.93 8.24
N GLN A 36 -4.66 -17.20 8.12
CA GLN A 36 -5.67 -16.23 8.51
C GLN A 36 -5.55 -15.92 10.00
N PRO A 37 -5.69 -14.64 10.40
CA PRO A 37 -5.65 -14.24 11.80
C PRO A 37 -6.90 -14.72 12.54
N GLU A 38 -6.79 -14.89 13.85
CA GLU A 38 -7.94 -15.16 14.72
C GLU A 38 -8.82 -13.92 14.86
N GLU A 39 -10.11 -14.12 15.19
CA GLU A 39 -11.09 -13.03 15.35
C GLU A 39 -10.74 -12.11 16.54
N ASP A 40 -10.18 -12.68 17.61
CA ASP A 40 -9.74 -11.97 18.81
C ASP A 40 -8.21 -11.82 18.80
N CYS A 41 -7.76 -10.80 18.08
CA CYS A 41 -6.35 -10.53 17.85
C CYS A 41 -5.92 -9.21 18.50
N GLU A 42 -4.63 -9.12 18.85
CA GLU A 42 -4.04 -7.84 19.20
C GLU A 42 -3.85 -6.99 17.94
N THR A 43 -4.39 -5.77 17.96
CA THR A 43 -4.16 -4.79 16.90
C THR A 43 -2.89 -4.01 17.16
N ALA A 44 -2.34 -3.40 16.11
CA ALA A 44 -1.20 -2.50 16.23
C ALA A 44 -1.47 -1.39 17.27
N SER A 45 -0.53 -1.21 18.19
CA SER A 45 -0.60 -0.23 19.28
C SER A 45 0.70 0.56 19.35
N ASP A 46 0.59 1.87 19.61
CA ASP A 46 1.75 2.75 19.73
C ASP A 46 2.18 2.82 21.20
N PRO A 47 3.33 2.25 21.58
CA PRO A 47 3.78 2.23 22.96
C PRO A 47 4.03 3.63 23.54
N ASN A 48 4.31 4.63 22.69
CA ASN A 48 4.63 5.98 23.14
C ASN A 48 3.51 7.00 22.86
N ASN A 49 2.39 6.56 22.27
CA ASN A 49 1.27 7.42 21.92
C ASN A 49 1.72 8.73 21.22
N LEU A 50 2.59 8.59 20.22
CA LEU A 50 3.15 9.72 19.49
C LEU A 50 2.04 10.50 18.76
N LYS A 51 2.29 11.79 18.58
CA LYS A 51 1.40 12.67 17.83
C LYS A 51 1.33 12.24 16.37
N LYS A 52 0.19 12.56 15.74
CA LYS A 52 -0.02 12.28 14.32
C LYS A 52 1.06 12.92 13.45
N SER A 53 1.53 12.17 12.46
CA SER A 53 2.54 12.65 11.50
C SER A 53 1.88 13.37 10.32
N PRO A 54 2.61 14.23 9.58
CA PRO A 54 2.07 14.96 8.44
C PRO A 54 1.52 14.05 7.31
N ILE A 55 2.07 12.85 7.13
CA ILE A 55 1.63 11.89 6.11
C ILE A 55 0.18 11.43 6.31
N GLU A 56 -0.31 11.41 7.55
CA GLU A 56 -1.71 11.06 7.90
C GLU A 56 -2.74 12.02 7.28
N LYS A 57 -2.31 13.16 6.71
CA LYS A 57 -3.19 14.12 6.04
C LYS A 57 -3.59 13.70 4.63
N TRP A 58 -2.74 12.95 3.94
CA TRP A 58 -2.93 12.65 2.51
C TRP A 58 -2.81 11.15 2.18
N PHE A 59 -2.14 10.36 3.01
CA PHE A 59 -2.01 8.92 2.81
C PHE A 59 -3.12 8.19 3.56
N THR A 60 -4.12 7.69 2.83
CA THR A 60 -5.32 7.08 3.43
C THR A 60 -5.21 5.55 3.52
N ARG A 61 -6.13 4.94 4.28
CA ARG A 61 -6.22 3.47 4.37
C ARG A 61 -6.50 2.85 3.01
N GLU A 62 -7.40 3.46 2.24
CA GLU A 62 -7.78 2.99 0.91
C GLU A 62 -6.57 2.97 -0.02
N MET A 63 -5.73 4.01 0.03
CA MET A 63 -4.47 4.04 -0.72
C MET A 63 -3.51 2.93 -0.27
N PHE A 64 -3.39 2.67 1.03
CA PHE A 64 -2.55 1.58 1.52
C PHE A 64 -3.03 0.22 1.03
N GLU A 65 -4.34 -0.05 1.12
CA GLU A 65 -4.94 -1.30 0.66
C GLU A 65 -4.82 -1.47 -0.86
N ASP A 66 -4.91 -0.38 -1.61
CA ASP A 66 -4.73 -0.36 -3.06
C ASP A 66 -3.28 -0.60 -3.51
N LEU A 67 -2.32 0.00 -2.79
CA LEU A 67 -0.89 -0.14 -3.08
C LEU A 67 -0.33 -1.49 -2.62
N PHE A 68 -0.89 -2.05 -1.54
CA PHE A 68 -0.43 -3.31 -0.95
C PHE A 68 -1.52 -4.39 -0.89
N PRO A 69 -2.17 -4.73 -2.02
CA PRO A 69 -3.31 -5.64 -2.04
C PRO A 69 -2.91 -7.07 -1.67
N LYS A 70 -1.61 -7.40 -1.75
CA LYS A 70 -1.02 -8.72 -1.44
C LYS A 70 -0.08 -8.66 -0.23
N ALA A 71 -0.23 -7.67 0.65
CA ALA A 71 0.49 -7.62 1.93
C ALA A 71 0.31 -8.91 2.73
N ASN A 72 1.12 -9.08 3.77
CA ASN A 72 1.02 -10.25 4.67
C ASN A 72 1.03 -11.59 3.90
N LEU A 73 2.00 -11.75 2.98
CA LEU A 73 2.22 -12.96 2.20
C LEU A 73 0.98 -13.40 1.39
N GLY A 74 0.27 -12.43 0.79
CA GLY A 74 -0.86 -12.68 -0.11
C GLY A 74 -2.24 -12.60 0.53
N LEU A 75 -2.36 -12.35 1.84
CA LEU A 75 -3.66 -12.13 2.50
C LEU A 75 -4.21 -10.71 2.33
N GLY A 76 -3.35 -9.75 1.99
CA GLY A 76 -3.71 -8.33 1.99
C GLY A 76 -3.60 -7.71 3.37
N SER A 77 -4.08 -6.47 3.49
CA SER A 77 -4.09 -5.73 4.76
C SER A 77 -5.10 -6.31 5.74
N HIS A 78 -4.73 -6.43 7.01
CA HIS A 78 -5.65 -6.81 8.08
C HIS A 78 -5.18 -6.22 9.41
N LYS A 79 -6.10 -5.73 10.24
CA LYS A 79 -5.81 -5.07 11.54
C LYS A 79 -4.95 -5.90 12.50
N CYS A 80 -5.04 -7.23 12.39
CA CYS A 80 -4.34 -8.21 13.23
C CYS A 80 -2.96 -8.63 12.68
N LEU A 81 -2.64 -8.21 11.46
CA LEU A 81 -1.44 -8.65 10.76
C LEU A 81 -0.40 -7.53 10.77
N PRO A 82 0.91 -7.86 10.70
CA PRO A 82 1.97 -6.90 10.89
C PRO A 82 1.97 -5.78 9.83
N TYR A 83 1.62 -6.09 8.58
CA TYR A 83 1.51 -5.10 7.51
C TYR A 83 0.05 -4.63 7.38
N SER A 84 -0.34 -3.74 8.30
CA SER A 84 -1.62 -3.04 8.29
C SER A 84 -1.41 -1.53 8.15
N TYR A 85 -2.46 -0.81 7.77
CA TYR A 85 -2.44 0.65 7.72
C TYR A 85 -2.08 1.23 9.09
N GLU A 86 -2.64 0.67 10.16
CA GLU A 86 -2.40 1.11 11.54
C GLU A 86 -0.92 0.98 11.91
N SER A 87 -0.30 -0.17 11.60
CA SER A 87 1.15 -0.37 11.81
C SER A 87 1.98 0.64 11.04
N PHE A 88 1.63 0.89 9.77
CA PHE A 88 2.34 1.84 8.92
C PHE A 88 2.30 3.26 9.47
N ILE A 89 1.11 3.74 9.86
CA ILE A 89 0.95 5.10 10.38
C ILE A 89 1.65 5.27 11.73
N ILE A 90 1.59 4.26 12.62
CA ILE A 90 2.33 4.30 13.88
C ILE A 90 3.83 4.41 13.61
N ALA A 91 4.38 3.59 12.70
CA ALA A 91 5.79 3.65 12.34
C ALA A 91 6.17 5.03 11.77
N ALA A 92 5.32 5.61 10.92
CA ALA A 92 5.55 6.94 10.33
C ALA A 92 5.65 8.06 11.39
N ARG A 93 4.95 7.93 12.53
CA ARG A 93 5.06 8.91 13.63
C ARG A 93 6.45 9.00 14.26
N TYR A 94 7.24 7.94 14.19
CA TYR A 94 8.62 7.94 14.67
C TYR A 94 9.57 8.68 13.72
N PHE A 95 9.12 8.98 12.49
CA PHE A 95 9.88 9.70 11.47
C PHE A 95 9.03 10.87 10.93
N PRO A 96 8.91 11.99 11.67
CA PRO A 96 7.94 13.04 11.36
C PRO A 96 8.12 13.72 10.00
N ASP A 97 9.32 13.67 9.43
CA ASP A 97 9.62 14.20 8.10
C ASP A 97 9.27 13.24 6.95
N PHE A 98 9.00 11.96 7.28
CA PHE A 98 8.63 10.95 6.29
C PHE A 98 7.26 11.24 5.67
N GLY A 99 7.22 11.36 4.34
CA GLY A 99 5.99 11.68 3.61
C GLY A 99 5.34 12.99 4.04
N ALA A 100 6.06 13.86 4.75
CA ALA A 100 5.65 15.24 4.93
C ALA A 100 5.67 15.90 3.55
N GLU A 101 4.63 16.69 3.25
CA GLU A 101 4.60 17.48 2.02
C GLU A 101 5.92 18.23 1.89
N THR A 102 6.66 17.95 0.82
CA THR A 102 7.76 18.82 0.45
C THR A 102 7.16 20.18 0.20
N LEU A 103 7.53 21.19 0.99
CA LEU A 103 7.49 22.55 0.49
C LEU A 103 8.18 22.46 -0.88
N ASN A 104 7.44 22.70 -1.95
CA ASN A 104 8.03 23.00 -3.24
C ASN A 104 8.82 24.30 -3.03
N LYS A 105 10.01 24.19 -2.42
CA LYS A 105 11.03 25.19 -2.56
C LYS A 105 11.35 25.12 -4.04
N VAL A 106 10.79 26.06 -4.79
CA VAL A 106 11.35 26.44 -6.08
C VAL A 106 12.82 26.79 -5.78
N GLY A 107 13.72 25.83 -5.98
CA GLY A 107 15.17 26.02 -5.80
C GLY A 107 15.88 24.95 -4.97
N LEU A 108 16.77 24.23 -5.69
CA LEU A 108 17.97 23.52 -5.25
C LEU A 108 17.81 22.10 -4.68
N CYS A 109 18.04 21.12 -5.55
CA CYS A 109 18.74 19.90 -5.16
C CYS A 109 20.12 20.30 -4.63
N GLU A 110 20.32 20.27 -3.31
CA GLU A 110 21.66 20.07 -2.76
C GLU A 110 21.68 18.70 -2.10
N GLY A 111 22.52 17.83 -2.68
CA GLY A 111 22.81 16.53 -2.14
C GLY A 111 23.61 16.65 -0.84
N SER A 112 23.43 15.67 0.03
CA SER A 112 24.38 15.31 1.07
C SER A 112 24.66 13.82 0.95
#